data_AF-A0A3N2AVC1-F1
#
_entry.id   AF-A0A3N2AVC1-F1
#
_cell.length_a   1.000
_cell.length_b   1.000
_cell.length_c   1.000
_cell.angle_alpha   90.00
_cell.angle_beta   90.00
_cell.angle_gamma   90.00
#
_symmetry.space_group_name_H-M   'P 1'
#
loop_
_entity.id
_entity.type
_entity.pdbx_description
1 polymer ?
#
loop_
_entity_poly.entity_id
_entity_poly.type
_entity_poly.pdbx_seq_one_letter_code
_entity_poly.pdbx_strand_id
1 'polypeptide(L)'
;MESRHLSVIIRRDPGEVAAFAGDPRRLPDWAAGLAAGEPRVDGDVLVVRSPMGEVRVRFAPPNDLGVLDHEVTLPDGTAVHNPLRVLPHPLGAEVVFTLRRLDGVTADAFEADATAVAADLERLRSLLEA
;
A
#
# COMPACT_ATOMS: atom_id res chain seq x y z
N MET A 1 -15.63 -5.23 -12.98
CA MET A 1 -14.80 -4.73 -11.87
C MET A 1 -14.07 -3.48 -12.35
N GLU A 2 -14.30 -2.34 -11.68
CA GLU A 2 -13.65 -1.06 -11.97
C GLU A 2 -12.27 -1.01 -11.26
N SER A 3 -11.33 -0.25 -11.82
CA SER A 3 -10.04 0.03 -11.18
C SER A 3 -9.70 1.51 -11.27
N ARG A 4 -9.05 2.04 -10.23
CA ARG A 4 -8.53 3.40 -10.19
C ARG A 4 -7.04 3.36 -9.86
N HIS A 5 -6.25 4.07 -10.65
CA HIS A 5 -4.84 4.31 -10.35
C HIS A 5 -4.72 5.60 -9.56
N LEU A 6 -4.10 5.51 -8.39
CA LEU A 6 -3.76 6.64 -7.53
C LEU A 6 -2.25 6.76 -7.54
N SER A 7 -1.73 7.94 -7.84
CA SER A 7 -0.29 8.15 -7.87
C SER A 7 0.15 9.44 -7.22
N VAL A 8 1.42 9.44 -6.79
CA VAL A 8 2.12 10.62 -6.28
C VAL A 8 3.54 10.62 -6.82
N ILE A 9 4.06 11.82 -7.11
CA ILE A 9 5.47 12.01 -7.47
C ILE A 9 6.23 12.40 -6.20
N ILE A 10 7.28 11.64 -5.91
CA ILE A 10 8.20 11.86 -4.78
C ILE A 10 9.56 12.25 -5.34
N ARG A 11 10.10 13.40 -4.92
CA ARG A 11 11.38 13.99 -5.39
C ARG A 11 12.60 13.33 -4.77
N ARG A 12 12.65 12.00 -4.85
CA ARG A 12 13.72 11.14 -4.34
C ARG A 12 14.06 10.07 -5.37
N ASP A 13 15.21 9.42 -5.17
CA ASP A 13 15.62 8.30 -5.99
C ASP A 13 14.60 7.14 -5.92
N PRO A 14 14.20 6.52 -7.06
CA PRO A 14 13.24 5.41 -7.04
C PRO A 14 13.64 4.22 -6.16
N GLY A 15 14.93 3.91 -6.05
CA GLY A 15 15.44 2.86 -5.19
C GLY A 15 15.27 3.20 -3.71
N GLU A 16 15.55 4.45 -3.32
CA GLU A 16 15.27 4.94 -1.95
C GLU A 16 13.79 4.86 -1.61
N VAL A 17 12.92 5.29 -2.53
CA VAL A 17 11.46 5.24 -2.34
C VAL A 17 10.97 3.80 -2.22
N ALA A 18 11.42 2.90 -3.11
CA ALA A 18 11.05 1.50 -3.08
C ALA A 18 11.52 0.80 -1.80
N ALA A 19 12.75 1.05 -1.36
CA ALA A 19 13.30 0.49 -0.13
C ALA A 19 12.53 0.97 1.11
N PHE A 20 12.15 2.25 1.17
CA PHE A 20 11.38 2.79 2.28
C PHE A 20 9.94 2.27 2.29
N ALA A 21 9.24 2.39 1.17
CA ALA A 21 7.83 2.04 1.06
C ALA A 21 7.59 0.53 1.19
N GLY A 22 8.56 -0.28 0.73
CA GLY A 22 8.51 -1.73 0.78
C GLY A 22 8.97 -2.35 2.10
N ASP A 23 9.52 -1.58 3.04
CA ASP A 23 9.95 -2.10 4.35
C ASP A 23 8.72 -2.29 5.26
N PRO A 24 8.38 -3.53 5.66
CA PRO A 24 7.22 -3.79 6.51
C PRO A 24 7.24 -3.05 7.85
N ARG A 25 8.44 -2.69 8.35
CA ARG A 25 8.62 -1.94 9.59
C ARG A 25 8.27 -0.46 9.45
N ARG A 26 8.26 0.06 8.21
CA ARG A 26 7.95 1.45 7.88
C ARG A 26 6.51 1.64 7.41
N LEU A 27 5.79 0.56 7.08
CA LEU A 27 4.39 0.63 6.66
C LEU A 27 3.50 1.39 7.66
N PRO A 28 3.59 1.18 8.99
CA PRO A 28 2.76 1.92 9.93
C PRO A 28 3.01 3.44 9.91
N ASP A 29 4.17 3.89 9.42
CA ASP A 29 4.51 5.31 9.35
C ASP A 29 3.67 6.04 8.30
N TRP A 30 3.21 5.35 7.24
CA TRP A 30 2.55 5.98 6.10
C TRP A 30 1.19 5.36 5.72
N ALA A 31 1.00 4.06 5.88
CA ALA A 31 -0.22 3.34 5.54
C ALA A 31 -1.18 3.27 6.75
N ALA A 32 -2.10 4.22 6.85
CA ALA A 32 -2.98 4.34 8.01
C ALA A 32 -3.89 3.12 8.20
N GLY A 33 -4.28 2.45 7.11
CA GLY A 33 -5.07 1.21 7.16
C GLY A 33 -4.37 0.05 7.86
N LEU A 34 -3.04 0.11 7.99
CA LEU A 34 -2.22 -0.90 8.67
C LEU A 34 -1.73 -0.45 10.06
N ALA A 35 -2.04 0.78 10.48
CA ALA A 35 -1.54 1.39 11.71
C ALA A 35 -2.43 1.13 12.94
N ALA A 36 -3.55 0.41 12.81
CA ALA A 36 -4.52 0.22 13.88
C ALA A 36 -4.07 -0.76 15.00
N GLY A 37 -2.88 -1.36 14.89
CA GLY A 37 -2.26 -2.17 15.95
C GLY A 37 -0.77 -2.43 15.69
N GLU A 38 -0.07 -2.95 16.69
CA GLU A 38 1.33 -3.39 16.53
C GLU A 38 1.39 -4.52 15.49
N PRO A 39 2.04 -4.30 14.32
CA PRO A 39 2.16 -5.34 13.32
C PRO A 39 3.01 -6.49 13.86
N ARG A 40 2.53 -7.72 13.72
CA ARG A 40 3.31 -8.92 14.03
C ARG A 40 3.83 -9.53 12.74
N VAL A 41 5.15 -9.74 12.67
CA VAL A 41 5.76 -10.49 11.57
C VAL A 41 5.68 -11.99 11.87
N ASP A 42 5.16 -12.76 10.91
CA ASP A 42 4.99 -14.21 10.94
C ASP A 42 5.61 -14.81 9.67
N GLY A 43 6.93 -15.02 9.69
CA GLY A 43 7.69 -15.37 8.50
C GLY A 43 7.68 -14.22 7.49
N ASP A 44 7.10 -14.45 6.31
CA ASP A 44 6.92 -13.48 5.23
C ASP A 44 5.57 -12.74 5.29
N VAL A 45 4.75 -13.02 6.30
CA VAL A 45 3.42 -12.44 6.47
C VAL A 45 3.43 -11.38 7.56
N LEU A 46 2.90 -10.20 7.24
CA LEU A 46 2.59 -9.17 8.20
C LEU A 46 1.15 -9.36 8.70
N VAL A 47 0.98 -9.54 9.99
CA VAL A 47 -0.34 -9.69 10.63
C VAL A 47 -0.71 -8.39 11.33
N VAL A 48 -1.85 -7.84 10.94
CA VAL A 48 -2.32 -6.53 11.42
C VAL A 48 -3.72 -6.66 11.98
N ARG A 49 -3.98 -5.98 13.10
CA ARG A 49 -5.34 -5.82 13.63
C ARG A 49 -5.97 -4.57 13.01
N SER A 50 -7.10 -4.74 12.36
CA SER A 50 -7.89 -3.64 11.81
C SER A 50 -9.32 -3.67 12.37
N PRO A 51 -10.13 -2.62 12.14
CA PRO A 51 -11.56 -2.66 12.48
C PRO A 51 -12.33 -3.80 11.81
N MET A 52 -11.81 -4.36 10.72
CA MET A 52 -12.41 -5.51 10.01
C MET A 52 -12.05 -6.86 10.65
N GLY A 53 -11.08 -6.90 11.58
CA GLY A 53 -10.53 -8.12 12.19
C GLY A 53 -9.02 -8.26 11.96
N GLU A 54 -8.50 -9.46 12.19
CA GLU A 54 -7.10 -9.78 11.86
C GLU A 54 -6.95 -9.93 10.34
N VAL A 55 -6.10 -9.11 9.73
CA VAL A 55 -5.74 -9.20 8.32
C VAL A 55 -4.31 -9.67 8.18
N ARG A 56 -4.05 -10.46 7.12
CA ARG A 56 -2.72 -10.99 6.80
C ARG A 56 -2.25 -10.38 5.50
N VAL A 57 -1.08 -9.76 5.51
CA VAL A 57 -0.51 -9.10 4.33
C VAL A 57 0.75 -9.84 3.90
N ARG A 58 0.81 -10.24 2.63
CA ARG A 58 2.01 -10.83 2.02
C ARG A 58 2.49 -9.94 0.89
N PHE A 59 3.74 -9.49 0.99
CA PHE A 59 4.36 -8.65 -0.01
C PHE A 59 5.03 -9.49 -1.10
N ALA A 60 5.16 -8.91 -2.29
CA ALA A 60 6.05 -9.43 -3.31
C ALA A 60 7.49 -9.56 -2.75
N PRO A 61 8.25 -10.59 -3.16
CA PRO A 61 9.64 -10.72 -2.75
C PRO A 61 10.47 -9.48 -3.12
N PRO A 62 11.54 -9.17 -2.36
CA PRO A 62 12.47 -8.08 -2.69
C PRO A 62 12.95 -8.18 -4.14
N ASN A 63 12.90 -7.06 -4.85
CA ASN A 63 13.24 -6.97 -6.27
C ASN A 63 13.72 -5.57 -6.64
N ASP A 64 14.49 -5.49 -7.71
CA ASP A 64 15.03 -4.22 -8.25
C ASP A 64 14.09 -3.58 -9.29
N LEU A 65 12.85 -4.08 -9.42
CA LEU A 65 11.87 -3.62 -10.41
C LEU A 65 10.87 -2.60 -9.83
N GLY A 66 11.02 -2.25 -8.54
CA GLY A 66 10.09 -1.35 -7.85
C GLY A 66 8.70 -1.96 -7.64
N VAL A 67 8.56 -3.29 -7.67
CA VAL A 67 7.28 -3.97 -7.45
C VAL A 67 7.08 -4.19 -5.96
N LEU A 68 6.05 -3.54 -5.41
CA LEU A 68 5.63 -3.63 -4.00
C LEU A 68 4.21 -4.20 -3.87
N ASP A 69 3.79 -4.95 -4.88
CA ASP A 69 2.50 -5.62 -4.90
C ASP A 69 2.32 -6.44 -3.62
N HIS A 70 1.11 -6.46 -3.08
CA HIS A 70 0.82 -7.24 -1.88
C HIS A 70 -0.58 -7.84 -1.94
N GLU A 71 -0.77 -8.92 -1.20
CA GLU A 71 -2.04 -9.58 -1.02
C GLU A 71 -2.49 -9.38 0.43
N VAL A 72 -3.72 -8.91 0.61
CA VAL A 72 -4.37 -8.78 1.90
C VAL A 72 -5.42 -9.88 2.02
N THR A 73 -5.22 -10.82 2.94
CA THR A 73 -6.21 -11.82 3.32
C THR A 73 -7.08 -11.28 4.46
N LEU A 74 -8.39 -11.19 4.22
CA LEU A 74 -9.41 -10.80 5.19
C LEU A 74 -9.77 -11.98 6.13
N PRO A 75 -10.45 -11.73 7.26
CA PRO A 75 -10.81 -12.80 8.21
C PRO A 75 -11.69 -13.93 7.63
N ASP A 76 -12.44 -13.65 6.57
CA ASP A 76 -13.28 -14.61 5.86
C ASP A 76 -12.49 -15.47 4.85
N GLY A 77 -11.17 -15.23 4.72
CA GLY A 77 -10.29 -15.90 3.77
C GLY A 77 -10.23 -15.23 2.39
N THR A 78 -11.00 -14.17 2.15
CA THR A 78 -10.95 -13.40 0.90
C THR A 78 -9.56 -12.78 0.72
N ALA A 79 -8.93 -13.06 -0.41
CA ALA A 79 -7.63 -12.50 -0.77
C ALA A 79 -7.80 -11.34 -1.75
N VAL A 80 -7.34 -10.14 -1.35
CA VAL A 80 -7.39 -8.92 -2.15
C VAL A 80 -5.98 -8.60 -2.61
N HIS A 81 -5.75 -8.65 -3.91
CA HIS A 81 -4.49 -8.26 -4.51
C HIS A 81 -4.43 -6.75 -4.75
N ASN A 82 -3.39 -6.10 -4.24
CA ASN A 82 -3.14 -4.66 -4.31
C ASN A 82 -1.83 -4.39 -5.05
N PRO A 83 -1.88 -4.06 -6.35
CA PRO A 83 -0.70 -3.66 -7.10
C PRO A 83 -0.20 -2.30 -6.61
N LEU A 84 1.09 -2.24 -6.29
CA LEU A 84 1.78 -1.03 -5.85
C LEU A 84 3.16 -1.02 -6.49
N ARG A 85 3.48 0.05 -7.22
CA ARG A 85 4.75 0.17 -7.95
C ARG A 85 5.42 1.50 -7.71
N VAL A 86 6.74 1.47 -7.69
CA VAL A 86 7.60 2.64 -7.74
C VAL A 86 8.27 2.67 -9.11
N LEU A 87 8.01 3.74 -9.86
CA LEU A 87 8.45 3.91 -11.24
C LEU A 87 9.47 5.06 -11.32
N PRO A 88 10.49 4.98 -12.18
CA PRO A 88 11.33 6.13 -12.50
C PRO A 88 10.49 7.27 -13.10
N HIS A 89 10.67 8.48 -12.58
CA HIS A 89 10.00 9.68 -13.07
C HIS A 89 11.04 10.81 -13.27
N PRO A 90 10.90 11.71 -14.26
CA PRO A 90 11.87 12.79 -14.48
C PRO A 90 12.13 13.72 -13.28
N LEU A 91 11.23 13.70 -12.29
CA LEU A 91 11.34 14.48 -11.04
C LEU A 91 11.74 13.65 -9.82
N GLY A 92 12.03 12.35 -9.98
CA GLY A 92 12.32 11.42 -8.89
C GLY A 92 11.65 10.06 -9.12
N ALA A 93 10.70 9.72 -8.28
CA ALA A 93 9.92 8.49 -8.37
C ALA A 93 8.41 8.79 -8.49
N GLU A 94 7.69 8.00 -9.27
CA GLU A 94 6.23 7.96 -9.23
C GLU A 94 5.79 6.67 -8.52
N VAL A 95 5.04 6.82 -7.43
CA VAL A 95 4.41 5.69 -6.73
C VAL A 95 2.99 5.55 -7.25
N VAL A 96 2.62 4.36 -7.75
CA VAL A 96 1.30 4.07 -8.31
C VAL A 96 0.66 2.91 -7.55
N PHE A 97 -0.51 3.16 -6.95
CA PHE A 97 -1.37 2.15 -6.34
C PHE A 97 -2.57 1.87 -7.26
N THR A 98 -2.91 0.59 -7.47
CA THR A 98 -4.12 0.21 -8.23
C THR A 98 -5.21 -0.27 -7.30
N LEU A 99 -6.20 0.59 -7.06
CA LEU A 99 -7.37 0.27 -6.25
C LEU A 99 -8.44 -0.43 -7.09
N ARG A 100 -8.97 -1.56 -6.58
CA ARG A 100 -10.01 -2.34 -7.25
C ARG A 100 -11.32 -2.27 -6.48
N ARG A 101 -12.41 -1.97 -7.19
CA ARG A 101 -13.76 -1.99 -6.59
C ARG A 101 -14.29 -3.43 -6.58
N LEU A 102 -14.17 -4.10 -5.44
CA LEU A 102 -14.64 -5.48 -5.26
C LEU A 102 -16.17 -5.59 -5.40
N ASP A 103 -16.65 -6.80 -5.68
CA ASP A 103 -18.08 -7.08 -5.77
C ASP A 103 -18.76 -6.77 -4.42
N GLY A 104 -19.90 -6.09 -4.48
CA GLY A 104 -20.63 -5.63 -3.29
C GLY A 104 -20.14 -4.31 -2.68
N VAL A 105 -19.01 -3.76 -3.13
CA VAL A 105 -18.55 -2.43 -2.70
C VAL A 105 -19.36 -1.34 -3.40
N THR A 106 -19.96 -0.43 -2.63
CA THR A 106 -20.72 0.71 -3.16
C THR A 106 -19.80 1.75 -3.80
N ALA A 107 -20.36 2.67 -4.61
CA ALA A 107 -19.56 3.74 -5.21
C ALA A 107 -18.97 4.64 -4.12
N ASP A 108 -19.78 5.05 -3.14
CA ASP A 108 -19.33 5.90 -2.04
C ASP A 108 -18.23 5.25 -1.19
N ALA A 109 -18.33 3.93 -0.94
CA ALA A 109 -17.28 3.20 -0.22
C ALA A 109 -15.97 3.15 -1.03
N PHE A 110 -16.07 2.96 -2.35
CA PHE A 110 -14.91 3.00 -3.24
C PHE A 110 -14.26 4.38 -3.32
N GLU A 111 -15.04 5.46 -3.31
CA GLU A 111 -14.52 6.84 -3.25
C GLU A 111 -13.82 7.15 -1.91
N ALA A 112 -14.40 6.67 -0.81
CA ALA A 112 -13.80 6.83 0.52
C ALA A 112 -12.45 6.09 0.61
N ASP A 113 -12.38 4.87 0.07
CA ASP A 113 -11.16 4.08 0.01
C ASP A 113 -10.09 4.75 -0.89
N ALA A 114 -10.50 5.25 -2.05
CA ALA A 114 -9.59 6.01 -2.92
C ALA A 114 -9.02 7.26 -2.23
N THR A 115 -9.82 7.95 -1.41
CA THR A 115 -9.37 9.10 -0.62
C THR A 115 -8.39 8.69 0.47
N ALA A 116 -8.64 7.57 1.16
CA ALA A 116 -7.75 7.03 2.19
C ALA A 116 -6.39 6.63 1.59
N VAL A 117 -6.38 5.90 0.48
CA VAL A 117 -5.15 5.52 -0.24
C VAL A 117 -4.39 6.75 -0.72
N ALA A 118 -5.07 7.75 -1.29
CA ALA A 118 -4.41 9.00 -1.71
C ALA A 118 -3.72 9.72 -0.53
N ALA A 119 -4.37 9.75 0.64
CA ALA A 119 -3.79 10.34 1.84
C ALA A 119 -2.57 9.57 2.36
N ASP A 120 -2.57 8.24 2.25
CA ASP A 120 -1.41 7.40 2.59
C ASP A 120 -0.23 7.66 1.66
N LEU A 121 -0.47 7.79 0.35
CA LEU A 121 0.58 8.15 -0.62
C LEU A 121 1.18 9.54 -0.35
N GLU A 122 0.36 10.53 -0.01
CA GLU A 122 0.86 11.88 0.32
C GLU A 122 1.66 11.88 1.63
N ARG A 123 1.29 11.03 2.60
CA ARG A 123 2.07 10.84 3.84
C ARG A 123 3.42 10.20 3.56
N LEU A 124 3.46 9.18 2.70
CA LEU A 124 4.71 8.56 2.23
C LEU A 124 5.63 9.60 1.59
N ARG A 125 5.08 10.44 0.69
CA ARG A 125 5.82 11.56 0.10
C ARG A 125 6.39 12.48 1.16
N SER A 126 5.55 12.94 2.09
CA SER A 126 5.95 13.88 3.14
C SER A 126 7.09 13.35 4.00
N LEU A 127 7.10 12.05 4.31
CA LEU A 127 8.17 11.41 5.09
C LEU A 127 9.51 11.33 4.34
N LEU A 128 9.48 11.20 3.02
CA LEU A 128 10.67 11.04 2.16
C LEU A 128 11.24 12.38 1.67
N GLU A 129 10.40 13.41 1.58
CA GLU A 129 10.79 14.77 1.18
C GLU A 129 11.10 15.71 2.37
N ALA A 130 10.92 15.23 3.62
CA ALA A 130 11.25 15.97 4.84
C ALA A 130 12.75 16.24 5.03
#